data_AF-K0RYZ9-F1
#
_entry.id   AF-K0RYZ9-F1
#
_cell.length_a   1.000
_cell.length_b   1.000
_cell.length_c   1.000
_cell.angle_alpha   90.00
_cell.angle_beta   90.00
_cell.angle_gamma   90.00
#
_symmetry.space_group_name_H-M   'P 1'
#
loop_
_entity.id
_entity.type
_entity.pdbx_description
1 polymer ?
#
loop_
_entity_poly.entity_id
_entity_poly.type
_entity_poly.pdbx_seq_one_letter_code
_entity_poly.pdbx_strand_id
1 'polypeptide(L)'
;MQPRDSKRAKTLPDPTLLDALDSDLLVRCASYLDADGLARLGRASAAFGTPQAGQQRSLANEAAHQRFRRNATDEERRCLPKHDDESDIGLYRALEKLREPLSFDELAGKGFSLQEQHPARVTHTRCDWSTAVSGHVMRGGRHFVEFTITYNADELAFVHLGVIRPVSLTKDIDLEADWIGNVLPTRVTSRNKHAVSEKLRSQRTA
;
A
#
# COMPACT_ATOMS: atom_id res chain seq x y z
N MET A 1 5.46 -52.99 -41.56
CA MET A 1 5.35 -51.88 -40.58
C MET A 1 6.43 -50.86 -40.91
N GLN A 2 6.05 -49.69 -41.38
CA GLN A 2 6.96 -48.53 -41.48
C GLN A 2 6.85 -47.70 -40.19
N PRO A 3 7.96 -47.19 -39.63
CA PRO A 3 7.88 -46.14 -38.62
C PRO A 3 7.70 -44.78 -39.31
N ARG A 4 6.66 -44.05 -38.91
CA ARG A 4 6.45 -42.64 -39.27
C ARG A 4 7.37 -41.79 -38.39
N ASP A 5 8.38 -41.18 -39.00
CA ASP A 5 9.15 -40.09 -38.38
C ASP A 5 8.30 -38.82 -38.32
N SER A 6 7.67 -38.58 -37.17
CA SER A 6 7.07 -37.28 -36.87
C SER A 6 8.15 -36.28 -36.47
N LYS A 7 8.72 -35.57 -37.46
CA LYS A 7 9.52 -34.35 -37.24
C LYS A 7 8.63 -33.28 -36.62
N ARG A 8 8.67 -33.17 -35.29
CA ARG A 8 8.17 -31.98 -34.59
C ARG A 8 9.22 -30.88 -34.75
N ALA A 9 9.04 -29.99 -35.72
CA ALA A 9 9.83 -28.77 -35.82
C ALA A 9 9.54 -27.92 -34.56
N LYS A 10 10.46 -27.95 -33.59
CA LYS A 10 10.53 -26.91 -32.56
C LYS A 10 11.24 -25.74 -33.21
N THR A 11 10.48 -24.80 -33.77
CA THR A 11 10.98 -23.45 -33.99
C THR A 11 11.18 -22.82 -32.62
N LEU A 12 12.41 -22.88 -32.12
CA LEU A 12 12.84 -22.01 -31.03
C LEU A 12 12.77 -20.57 -31.59
N PRO A 13 12.08 -19.63 -30.92
CA PRO A 13 12.18 -18.23 -31.30
C PRO A 13 13.65 -17.82 -31.22
N ASP A 14 14.10 -17.07 -32.23
CA ASP A 14 15.46 -16.59 -32.33
C ASP A 14 15.81 -15.77 -31.07
N PRO A 15 16.78 -16.20 -30.24
CA PRO A 15 17.12 -15.51 -29.00
C PRO A 15 17.61 -14.07 -29.24
N THR A 16 18.00 -13.74 -30.48
CA THR A 16 18.49 -12.41 -30.87
C THR A 16 17.39 -11.36 -31.08
N LEU A 17 16.13 -11.77 -31.27
CA LEU A 17 15.01 -10.83 -31.47
C LEU A 17 14.72 -9.96 -30.24
N LEU A 18 15.01 -10.47 -29.04
CA LEU A 18 14.86 -9.73 -27.79
C LEU A 18 16.09 -8.87 -27.47
N ASP A 19 17.29 -9.28 -27.90
CA ASP A 19 18.49 -8.43 -27.83
C ASP A 19 18.42 -7.23 -28.79
N ALA A 20 17.61 -7.34 -29.85
CA ALA A 20 17.33 -6.26 -30.80
C ALA A 20 16.27 -5.26 -30.31
N LEU A 21 15.56 -5.56 -29.22
CA LEU A 21 14.60 -4.65 -28.63
C LEU A 21 15.36 -3.60 -27.81
N ASP A 22 15.34 -2.38 -28.31
CA ASP A 22 15.91 -1.23 -27.63
C ASP A 22 15.38 -1.13 -26.19
N SER A 23 16.30 -0.90 -25.25
CA SER A 23 15.99 -0.75 -23.83
C SER A 23 14.97 0.36 -23.61
N ASP A 24 15.03 1.43 -24.40
CA ASP A 24 14.06 2.53 -24.34
C ASP A 24 12.65 2.07 -24.74
N LEU A 25 12.54 1.16 -25.71
CA LEU A 25 11.25 0.62 -26.13
C LEU A 25 10.68 -0.31 -25.06
N LEU A 26 11.51 -1.13 -24.42
CA LEU A 26 11.10 -1.98 -23.30
C LEU A 26 10.64 -1.13 -22.10
N VAL A 27 11.36 -0.06 -21.77
CA VAL A 27 10.97 0.87 -20.71
C VAL A 27 9.64 1.55 -21.06
N ARG A 28 9.45 1.95 -22.31
CA ARG A 28 8.19 2.54 -22.78
C ARG A 28 7.03 1.55 -22.70
N CYS A 29 7.24 0.29 -23.04
CA CYS A 29 6.24 -0.76 -22.88
C CYS A 29 5.90 -1.00 -21.40
N ALA A 30 6.91 -1.15 -20.54
CA ALA A 30 6.72 -1.30 -19.10
C ALA A 30 6.01 -0.08 -18.50
N SER A 31 6.21 1.11 -19.06
CA SER A 31 5.54 2.32 -18.63
C SER A 31 4.03 2.27 -18.77
N TYR A 32 3.41 1.34 -19.51
CA TYR A 32 1.94 1.22 -19.54
C TYR A 32 1.36 0.47 -18.34
N LEU A 33 2.22 -0.15 -17.52
CA LEU A 33 1.82 -0.85 -16.31
C LEU A 33 1.64 0.12 -15.14
N ASP A 34 0.69 -0.18 -14.27
CA ASP A 34 0.54 0.45 -12.95
C ASP A 34 1.64 -0.05 -11.98
N ALA A 35 1.70 0.50 -10.76
CA ALA A 35 2.72 0.09 -9.80
C ALA A 35 2.64 -1.41 -9.44
N ASP A 36 1.45 -2.01 -9.45
CA ASP A 36 1.25 -3.43 -9.22
C ASP A 36 1.80 -4.29 -10.37
N GLY A 37 1.51 -3.90 -11.61
CA GLY A 37 2.02 -4.53 -12.82
C GLY A 37 3.54 -4.46 -12.91
N LEU A 38 4.13 -3.29 -12.61
CA LEU A 38 5.58 -3.12 -12.52
C LEU A 38 6.19 -3.99 -11.43
N ALA A 39 5.56 -4.10 -10.25
CA ALA A 39 6.04 -4.97 -9.19
C ALA A 39 5.96 -6.46 -9.58
N ARG A 40 4.90 -6.89 -10.26
CA ARG A 40 4.76 -8.25 -10.80
C ARG A 40 5.81 -8.53 -11.87
N LEU A 41 6.04 -7.58 -12.78
CA LEU A 41 7.09 -7.66 -13.80
C LEU A 41 8.46 -7.81 -13.13
N GLY A 42 8.78 -6.96 -12.15
CA GLY A 42 10.04 -7.04 -11.40
C GLY A 42 10.24 -8.40 -10.72
N ARG A 43 9.20 -8.96 -10.08
CA ARG A 43 9.27 -10.30 -9.48
C ARG A 43 9.43 -11.41 -10.52
N ALA A 44 8.72 -11.33 -11.64
CA ALA A 44 8.85 -12.29 -12.73
C ALA A 44 10.26 -12.23 -13.36
N SER A 45 10.78 -11.04 -13.61
CA SER A 45 12.15 -10.85 -14.10
C SER A 45 13.20 -11.34 -13.10
N ALA A 46 12.98 -11.19 -11.80
CA ALA A 46 13.88 -11.76 -10.79
C ALA A 46 13.84 -13.29 -10.74
N ALA A 47 12.68 -13.90 -11.01
CA ALA A 47 12.50 -15.35 -10.98
C ALA A 47 12.98 -16.06 -12.27
N PHE A 48 12.80 -15.42 -13.43
CA PHE A 48 12.99 -16.04 -14.74
C PHE A 48 14.01 -15.32 -15.63
N GLY A 49 14.41 -14.10 -15.28
CA GLY A 49 15.30 -13.28 -16.08
C GLY A 49 16.77 -13.49 -15.75
N THR A 50 17.63 -13.13 -16.71
CA THR A 50 19.07 -13.13 -16.54
C THR A 50 19.53 -11.75 -16.06
N PRO A 51 20.21 -11.63 -14.91
CA PRO A 51 20.75 -10.36 -14.45
C PRO A 51 21.76 -9.80 -15.47
N GLN A 52 21.55 -8.58 -15.94
CA GLN A 52 22.54 -7.87 -16.73
C GLN A 52 23.51 -7.15 -15.80
N ALA A 53 24.79 -7.51 -15.85
CA ALA A 53 25.83 -6.89 -15.05
C ALA A 53 26.00 -5.41 -15.46
N GLY A 54 26.08 -4.51 -14.47
CA GLY A 54 26.37 -3.10 -14.68
C GLY A 54 25.15 -2.15 -14.78
N GLN A 55 23.91 -2.67 -14.79
CA GLN A 55 22.73 -1.81 -14.70
C GLN A 55 22.48 -1.32 -13.27
N GLN A 56 22.28 -0.01 -13.09
CA GLN A 56 21.94 0.59 -11.79
C GLN A 56 20.48 0.31 -11.35
N ARG A 57 19.57 0.09 -12.31
CA ARG A 57 18.16 -0.22 -12.05
C ARG A 57 17.69 -1.35 -12.94
N SER A 58 16.78 -2.17 -12.42
CA SER A 58 16.03 -3.11 -13.27
C SER A 58 15.07 -2.37 -14.19
N LEU A 59 14.68 -3.00 -15.29
CA LEU A 59 13.71 -2.46 -16.26
C LEU A 59 12.45 -1.89 -15.58
N ALA A 60 11.86 -2.64 -14.64
CA ALA A 60 10.66 -2.22 -13.93
C ALA A 60 10.90 -1.02 -13.01
N ASN A 61 12.06 -0.94 -12.36
CA ASN A 61 12.42 0.22 -11.54
C ASN A 61 12.73 1.45 -12.38
N GLU A 62 13.39 1.30 -13.53
CA GLU A 62 13.65 2.40 -14.43
C GLU A 62 12.36 2.97 -15.02
N ALA A 63 11.42 2.10 -15.43
CA ALA A 63 10.09 2.53 -15.86
C ALA A 63 9.33 3.30 -14.77
N ALA A 64 9.34 2.80 -13.53
CA ALA A 64 8.74 3.49 -12.38
C ALA A 64 9.43 4.84 -12.08
N HIS A 65 10.76 4.88 -12.14
CA HIS A 65 11.56 6.08 -11.92
C HIS A 65 11.21 7.18 -12.90
N GLN A 66 11.14 6.85 -14.20
CA GLN A 66 10.77 7.81 -15.24
C GLN A 66 9.33 8.29 -15.10
N ARG A 67 8.39 7.37 -14.77
CA ARG A 67 6.99 7.69 -14.51
C ARG A 67 6.84 8.67 -13.35
N PHE A 68 7.48 8.41 -12.22
CA PHE A 68 7.46 9.31 -11.06
C PHE A 68 8.02 10.69 -11.42
N ARG A 69 9.19 10.74 -12.08
CA ARG A 69 9.82 12.00 -12.48
C ARG A 69 9.02 12.81 -13.49
N ARG A 70 8.28 12.17 -14.40
CA ARG A 70 7.46 12.89 -15.38
C ARG A 70 6.12 13.34 -14.82
N ASN A 71 5.50 12.52 -13.98
CA ASN A 71 4.12 12.73 -13.57
C ASN A 71 3.96 13.47 -12.23
N ALA A 72 4.92 13.36 -11.31
CA ALA A 72 4.83 14.02 -10.01
C ALA A 72 5.09 15.53 -10.16
N THR A 73 4.20 16.33 -9.57
CA THR A 73 4.38 17.78 -9.38
C THR A 73 5.48 18.05 -8.34
N ASP A 74 5.96 19.29 -8.28
CA ASP A 74 7.01 19.65 -7.32
C ASP A 74 6.50 19.58 -5.87
N GLU A 75 5.23 19.88 -5.63
CA GLU A 75 4.57 19.72 -4.34
C GLU A 75 4.50 18.23 -3.94
N GLU A 76 4.03 17.35 -4.83
CA GLU A 76 3.97 15.91 -4.55
C GLU A 76 5.36 15.32 -4.28
N ARG A 77 6.38 15.75 -5.02
CA ARG A 77 7.78 15.33 -4.79
C ARG A 77 8.29 15.74 -3.41
N ARG A 78 7.89 16.91 -2.91
CA ARG A 78 8.25 17.36 -1.54
C ARG A 78 7.54 16.54 -0.47
N CYS A 79 6.34 16.03 -0.75
CA CYS A 79 5.59 15.16 0.17
C CYS A 79 6.03 13.69 0.12
N LEU A 80 6.75 13.28 -0.93
CA LEU A 80 7.20 11.91 -1.17
C LEU A 80 8.74 11.83 -1.23
N PRO A 81 9.45 12.10 -0.11
CA PRO A 81 10.88 11.83 -0.05
C PRO A 81 11.13 10.33 -0.24
N LYS A 82 12.13 9.99 -1.06
CA LYS A 82 12.55 8.61 -1.29
C LYS A 82 13.41 8.14 -0.11
N HIS A 83 13.07 6.99 0.48
CA HIS A 83 13.92 6.33 1.47
C HIS A 83 15.04 5.51 0.79
N ASP A 84 16.19 5.35 1.45
CA ASP A 84 17.39 4.74 0.84
C ASP A 84 17.17 3.27 0.43
N ASP A 85 16.33 2.54 1.17
CA ASP A 85 15.97 1.14 0.95
C ASP A 85 14.74 0.96 0.03
N GLU A 86 14.14 2.06 -0.42
CA GLU A 86 12.92 2.03 -1.21
C GLU A 86 13.19 1.86 -2.72
N SER A 87 12.49 0.89 -3.32
CA SER A 87 12.46 0.72 -4.78
C SER A 87 11.75 1.89 -5.49
N ASP A 88 12.17 2.22 -6.72
CA ASP A 88 11.49 3.26 -7.51
C ASP A 88 10.01 2.90 -7.79
N ILE A 89 9.67 1.61 -7.84
CA ILE A 89 8.28 1.12 -7.91
C ILE A 89 7.50 1.46 -6.64
N GLY A 90 8.10 1.29 -5.46
CA GLY A 90 7.49 1.64 -4.17
C GLY A 90 7.18 3.13 -4.07
N LEU A 91 8.12 3.96 -4.51
CA LEU A 91 7.93 5.41 -4.55
C LEU A 91 6.83 5.82 -5.54
N TYR A 92 6.80 5.20 -6.72
CA TYR A 92 5.74 5.42 -7.70
C TYR A 92 4.36 4.99 -7.18
N ARG A 93 4.28 3.86 -6.47
CA ARG A 93 3.05 3.43 -5.78
C ARG A 93 2.59 4.46 -4.74
N ALA A 94 3.50 5.07 -4.01
CA ALA A 94 3.16 6.08 -3.03
C ALA A 94 2.59 7.35 -3.67
N LEU A 95 3.04 7.71 -4.88
CA LEU A 95 2.43 8.77 -5.68
C LEU A 95 1.00 8.42 -6.10
N GLU A 96 0.76 7.19 -6.56
CA GLU A 96 -0.59 6.73 -6.91
C GLU A 96 -1.51 6.82 -5.68
N LYS A 97 -1.06 6.33 -4.52
CA LYS A 97 -1.80 6.45 -3.25
C LYS A 97 -2.04 7.89 -2.80
N LEU A 98 -1.07 8.79 -2.98
CA LEU A 98 -1.24 10.21 -2.63
C LEU A 98 -2.39 10.87 -3.42
N ARG A 99 -2.68 10.36 -4.61
CA ARG A 99 -3.75 10.85 -5.49
C ARG A 99 -5.08 10.11 -5.32
N GLU A 100 -5.08 9.00 -4.61
CA GLU A 100 -6.31 8.28 -4.32
C GLU A 100 -7.22 9.14 -3.42
N PRO A 101 -8.55 9.05 -3.59
CA PRO A 101 -9.47 9.69 -2.67
C PRO A 101 -9.20 9.18 -1.24
N LEU A 102 -9.17 10.12 -0.28
CA LEU A 102 -8.99 9.75 1.12
C LEU A 102 -10.10 8.80 1.57
N SER A 103 -9.70 7.74 2.27
CA SER A 103 -10.59 6.71 2.80
C SER A 103 -10.12 6.25 4.17
N PHE A 104 -11.08 5.75 4.95
CA PHE A 104 -10.78 4.87 6.07
C PHE A 104 -10.78 3.43 5.57
N ASP A 105 -9.62 2.78 5.67
CA ASP A 105 -9.40 1.43 5.15
C ASP A 105 -9.75 0.36 6.19
N GLU A 106 -9.70 0.72 7.47
CA GLU A 106 -10.05 -0.16 8.57
C GLU A 106 -10.95 0.55 9.59
N LEU A 107 -12.06 -0.09 9.92
CA LEU A 107 -12.94 0.29 11.02
C LEU A 107 -12.94 -0.81 12.07
N ALA A 108 -12.62 -0.47 13.31
CA ALA A 108 -12.55 -1.42 14.40
C ALA A 108 -13.30 -0.89 15.63
N GLY A 109 -14.13 -1.75 16.23
CA GLY A 109 -15.00 -1.42 17.35
C GLY A 109 -16.47 -1.61 17.03
N LYS A 110 -17.35 -1.01 17.84
CA LYS A 110 -18.81 -1.16 17.74
C LYS A 110 -19.45 0.15 17.27
N GLY A 111 -20.52 0.05 16.49
CA GLY A 111 -21.31 1.23 16.11
C GLY A 111 -20.71 2.09 15.01
N PHE A 112 -19.70 1.60 14.28
CA PHE A 112 -19.26 2.22 13.04
C PHE A 112 -19.95 1.65 11.82
N SER A 113 -20.29 2.54 10.91
CA SER A 113 -20.60 2.21 9.52
C SER A 113 -19.85 3.16 8.59
N LEU A 114 -19.30 2.60 7.51
CA LEU A 114 -18.85 3.39 6.37
C LEU A 114 -20.08 4.03 5.74
N GLN A 115 -19.95 5.31 5.39
CA GLN A 115 -20.92 5.92 4.50
C GLN A 115 -20.54 5.50 3.07
N GLU A 116 -21.28 4.57 2.46
CA GLU A 116 -20.95 3.98 1.14
C GLU A 116 -20.68 5.03 0.04
N GLN A 117 -21.30 6.21 0.16
CA GLN A 117 -21.19 7.32 -0.78
C GLN A 117 -19.98 8.25 -0.48
N HIS A 118 -19.39 8.16 0.71
CA HIS A 118 -18.31 9.04 1.17
C HIS A 118 -17.29 8.25 2.01
N PRO A 119 -16.30 7.59 1.39
CA PRO A 119 -15.33 6.73 2.09
C PRO A 119 -14.42 7.49 3.07
N ALA A 120 -14.34 8.82 2.95
CA ALA A 120 -13.67 9.72 3.88
C ALA A 120 -14.51 10.08 5.13
N ARG A 121 -15.74 9.57 5.25
CA ARG A 121 -16.66 9.90 6.34
C ARG A 121 -17.03 8.66 7.13
N VAL A 122 -17.02 8.82 8.45
CA VAL A 122 -17.42 7.78 9.41
C VAL A 122 -18.58 8.29 10.24
N THR A 123 -19.54 7.41 10.51
CA THR A 123 -20.62 7.68 11.45
C THR A 123 -20.48 6.74 12.63
N HIS A 124 -20.62 7.28 13.84
CA HIS A 124 -20.59 6.51 15.08
C HIS A 124 -21.89 6.74 15.85
N THR A 125 -22.56 5.65 16.25
CA THR A 125 -23.91 5.71 16.85
C THR A 125 -23.98 5.14 18.28
N ARG A 126 -22.84 4.77 18.88
CA ARG A 126 -22.78 4.15 20.21
C ARG A 126 -21.84 4.90 21.16
N CYS A 127 -21.87 4.56 22.44
CA CYS A 127 -21.02 5.16 23.49
C CYS A 127 -19.70 4.41 23.74
N ASP A 128 -19.37 3.39 22.95
CA ASP A 128 -18.13 2.63 23.10
C ASP A 128 -16.95 3.30 22.36
N TRP A 129 -15.71 2.98 22.74
CA TRP A 129 -14.56 3.43 21.98
C TRP A 129 -14.39 2.60 20.71
N SER A 130 -14.30 3.29 19.59
CA SER A 130 -14.07 2.67 18.29
C SER A 130 -13.04 3.51 17.53
N THR A 131 -12.19 2.88 16.72
CA THR A 131 -11.18 3.57 15.90
C THR A 131 -11.41 3.34 14.40
N ALA A 132 -11.30 4.42 13.62
CA ALA A 132 -11.19 4.39 12.16
C ALA A 132 -9.74 4.72 11.76
N VAL A 133 -9.16 3.92 10.86
CA VAL A 133 -7.76 4.07 10.41
C VAL A 133 -7.72 4.23 8.90
N SER A 134 -6.96 5.22 8.45
CA SER A 134 -6.54 5.32 7.05
C SER A 134 -5.18 4.64 6.88
N GLY A 135 -5.06 3.82 5.85
CA GLY A 135 -3.82 3.17 5.40
C GLY A 135 -2.94 4.10 4.57
N HIS A 136 -3.27 5.40 4.48
CA HIS A 136 -2.40 6.42 3.93
C HIS A 136 -1.19 6.64 4.84
N VAL A 137 -0.02 6.20 4.37
CA VAL A 137 1.24 6.37 5.09
C VAL A 137 1.82 7.75 4.82
N MET A 138 1.97 8.56 5.87
CA MET A 138 2.63 9.86 5.75
C MET A 138 4.13 9.68 5.57
N ARG A 139 4.69 10.29 4.51
CA ARG A 139 6.14 10.27 4.22
C ARG A 139 6.82 11.62 4.41
N GLY A 140 6.12 12.69 4.08
CA GLY A 140 6.59 14.05 4.23
C GLY A 140 5.45 15.06 4.08
N GLY A 141 5.71 16.29 4.51
CA GLY A 141 4.73 17.38 4.45
C GLY A 141 3.84 17.49 5.70
N ARG A 142 2.69 18.13 5.53
CA ARG A 142 1.67 18.34 6.58
C ARG A 142 0.35 17.75 6.10
N HIS A 143 -0.26 16.91 6.93
CA HIS A 143 -1.61 16.41 6.67
C HIS A 143 -2.60 17.20 7.52
N PHE A 144 -3.68 17.61 6.88
CA PHE A 144 -4.82 18.22 7.54
C PHE A 144 -5.97 17.25 7.50
N VAL A 145 -6.71 17.19 8.58
CA VAL A 145 -7.94 16.43 8.65
C VAL A 145 -8.99 17.31 9.29
N GLU A 146 -10.15 17.37 8.65
CA GLU A 146 -11.30 18.11 9.13
C GLU A 146 -12.38 17.11 9.51
N PHE A 147 -12.94 17.27 10.69
CA PHE A 147 -14.04 16.46 11.18
C PHE A 147 -15.19 17.37 11.59
N THR A 148 -16.39 17.01 11.16
CA THR A 148 -17.62 17.60 11.70
C THR A 148 -18.18 16.62 12.72
N ILE A 149 -18.14 16.99 14.00
CA ILE A 149 -18.73 16.21 15.07
C ILE A 149 -20.14 16.74 15.32
N THR A 150 -21.15 15.92 15.03
CA THR A 150 -22.56 16.23 15.25
C THR A 150 -22.97 15.70 16.62
N TYR A 151 -23.40 16.58 17.52
CA TYR A 151 -23.83 16.22 18.88
C TYR A 151 -25.35 16.36 19.01
N ASN A 152 -25.97 15.44 19.76
CA ASN A 152 -27.22 15.72 20.47
C ASN A 152 -26.87 16.27 21.85
N ALA A 153 -27.64 17.23 22.37
CA ALA A 153 -27.28 18.09 23.51
C ALA A 153 -26.94 17.35 24.83
N ASP A 154 -27.22 16.05 24.93
CA ASP A 154 -27.04 15.24 26.14
C ASP A 154 -25.84 14.25 26.07
N GLU A 155 -25.05 14.23 24.99
CA GLU A 155 -23.93 13.28 24.83
C GLU A 155 -22.55 13.96 24.77
N LEU A 156 -21.63 13.54 25.65
CA LEU A 156 -20.22 13.92 25.62
C LEU A 156 -19.46 13.04 24.61
N ALA A 157 -19.11 13.57 23.44
CA ALA A 157 -18.23 12.86 22.50
C ALA A 157 -16.75 13.16 22.78
N PHE A 158 -15.97 12.12 23.07
CA PHE A 158 -14.52 12.21 23.15
C PHE A 158 -13.89 11.72 21.85
N VAL A 159 -13.14 12.59 21.17
CA VAL A 159 -12.45 12.23 19.92
C VAL A 159 -10.94 12.29 20.15
N HIS A 160 -10.26 11.19 19.83
CA HIS A 160 -8.80 11.10 19.84
C HIS A 160 -8.31 11.03 18.40
N LEU A 161 -7.47 11.99 18.01
CA LEU A 161 -6.85 12.06 16.69
C LEU A 161 -5.35 11.89 16.82
N GLY A 162 -4.74 11.20 15.86
CA GLY A 162 -3.30 11.03 15.87
C GLY A 162 -2.80 10.23 14.69
N VAL A 163 -1.47 10.22 14.58
CA VAL A 163 -0.73 9.38 13.64
C VAL A 163 -0.29 8.15 14.38
N ILE A 164 -0.57 6.98 13.82
CA ILE A 164 -0.05 5.71 14.32
C ILE A 164 0.82 5.08 13.23
N ARG A 165 1.82 4.30 13.65
CA ARG A 165 2.55 3.45 12.71
C ARG A 165 1.56 2.50 12.00
N PRO A 166 1.85 2.05 10.77
CA PRO A 166 1.01 1.09 10.09
C PRO A 166 0.81 -0.17 10.94
N VAL A 167 -0.44 -0.41 11.33
CA VAL A 167 -0.90 -1.59 12.08
C VAL A 167 -2.29 -1.96 11.55
N SER A 168 -2.63 -3.24 11.66
CA SER A 168 -4.02 -3.68 11.56
C SER A 168 -4.59 -3.85 12.96
N LEU A 169 -5.77 -3.27 13.20
CA LEU A 169 -6.47 -3.36 14.48
C LEU A 169 -7.21 -4.69 14.66
N THR A 170 -7.39 -5.44 13.57
CA THR A 170 -8.18 -6.68 13.50
C THR A 170 -7.36 -7.92 13.12
N LYS A 171 -6.23 -7.76 12.43
CA LYS A 171 -5.38 -8.89 12.05
C LYS A 171 -4.75 -9.53 13.29
N ASP A 172 -5.05 -10.81 13.51
CA ASP A 172 -4.59 -11.62 14.64
C ASP A 172 -5.01 -11.06 16.03
N ILE A 173 -5.95 -10.10 16.05
CA ILE A 173 -6.49 -9.47 17.25
C ILE A 173 -8.02 -9.63 17.24
N ASP A 174 -8.56 -10.30 18.24
CA ASP A 174 -9.99 -10.54 18.42
C ASP A 174 -10.68 -9.31 19.03
N LEU A 175 -11.72 -8.80 18.35
CA LEU A 175 -12.44 -7.59 18.79
C LEU A 175 -13.19 -7.78 20.12
N GLU A 176 -13.65 -8.98 20.45
CA GLU A 176 -14.37 -9.23 21.69
C GLU A 176 -13.42 -9.73 22.78
N ALA A 177 -12.53 -10.68 22.48
CA ALA A 177 -11.64 -11.26 23.48
C ALA A 177 -10.45 -10.35 23.83
N ASP A 178 -9.82 -9.71 22.83
CA ASP A 178 -8.65 -8.86 23.08
C ASP A 178 -9.05 -7.39 23.31
N TRP A 179 -9.97 -6.86 22.50
CA TRP A 179 -10.41 -5.46 22.61
C TRP A 179 -11.57 -5.23 23.58
N ILE A 180 -12.38 -6.27 23.88
CA ILE A 180 -13.60 -6.16 24.69
C ILE A 180 -14.57 -5.13 24.08
N GLY A 181 -14.66 -5.12 22.74
CA GLY A 181 -15.45 -4.18 21.97
C GLY A 181 -14.94 -2.73 21.98
N ASN A 182 -13.87 -2.43 22.72
CA ASN A 182 -13.43 -1.08 23.02
C ASN A 182 -12.04 -0.80 22.40
N VAL A 183 -12.05 -0.32 21.15
CA VAL A 183 -10.87 -0.16 20.31
C VAL A 183 -10.35 1.27 20.41
N LEU A 184 -9.29 1.46 21.21
CA LEU A 184 -8.60 2.73 21.38
C LEU A 184 -7.07 2.52 21.44
N PRO A 185 -6.40 2.41 20.28
CA PRO A 185 -4.97 2.12 20.20
C PRO A 185 -4.10 3.12 20.95
N THR A 186 -4.51 4.39 21.03
CA THR A 186 -3.78 5.46 21.74
C THR A 186 -3.71 5.27 23.25
N ARG A 187 -4.61 4.46 23.84
CA ARG A 187 -4.62 4.14 25.28
C ARG A 187 -4.18 2.70 25.57
N VAL A 188 -3.70 1.96 24.57
CA VAL A 188 -3.14 0.62 24.79
C VAL A 188 -1.78 0.76 25.46
N THR A 189 -1.69 0.25 26.69
CA THR A 189 -0.44 0.15 27.43
C THR A 189 -0.16 -1.31 27.77
N SER A 190 1.12 -1.65 27.94
CA SER A 190 1.51 -3.00 28.38
C SER A 190 0.94 -3.39 29.74
N ARG A 191 0.51 -2.40 30.55
CA ARG A 191 -0.09 -2.65 31.88
C ARG A 191 -1.58 -2.98 31.81
N ASN A 192 -2.33 -2.37 30.89
CA ASN A 192 -3.80 -2.45 30.88
C ASN A 192 -4.36 -3.35 29.77
N LYS A 193 -3.63 -3.51 28.65
CA LYS A 193 -4.02 -4.40 27.54
C LYS A 193 -2.78 -5.12 26.99
N HIS A 194 -2.11 -5.91 27.84
CA HIS A 194 -0.83 -6.54 27.51
C HIS A 194 -0.88 -7.37 26.22
N ALA A 195 -1.88 -8.26 26.08
CA ALA A 195 -2.03 -9.11 24.89
C ALA A 195 -2.16 -8.28 23.60
N VAL A 196 -3.07 -7.30 23.58
CA VAL A 196 -3.23 -6.37 22.44
C VAL A 196 -1.94 -5.59 22.18
N SER A 197 -1.29 -5.10 23.23
CA SER A 197 -0.05 -4.34 23.13
C SER A 197 1.05 -5.16 22.45
N GLU A 198 1.22 -6.43 22.83
CA GLU A 198 2.21 -7.33 22.23
C GLU A 198 1.85 -7.68 20.79
N LYS A 199 0.57 -7.95 20.50
CA LYS A 199 0.10 -8.22 19.13
C LYS A 199 0.29 -7.02 18.21
N LEU A 200 -0.06 -5.81 18.67
CA LEU A 200 0.21 -4.61 17.90
C LEU A 200 1.71 -4.48 17.67
N ARG A 201 2.56 -4.61 18.70
CA ARG A 201 4.03 -4.49 18.57
C ARG A 201 4.63 -5.53 17.64
N SER A 202 4.10 -6.75 17.61
CA SER A 202 4.60 -7.84 16.76
C SER A 202 4.27 -7.62 15.28
N GLN A 203 3.26 -6.79 14.96
CA GLN A 203 3.04 -6.34 13.60
C GLN A 203 4.22 -5.47 13.17
N ARG A 204 5.10 -6.05 12.35
CA ARG A 204 6.21 -5.35 11.70
C ARG A 204 5.65 -4.16 10.91
N THR A 205 6.32 -3.01 11.06
CA THR A 205 6.38 -2.03 9.98
C THR A 205 7.12 -2.71 8.83
N ALA A 206 6.36 -3.09 7.80
CA ALA A 206 6.92 -3.47 6.50
C ALA A 206 7.57 -2.26 5.84
#